data_AF-A0A147H5P4-F1
#
_entry.id   AF-A0A147H5P4-F1
#
_cell.length_a   1.000
_cell.length_b   1.000
_cell.length_c   1.000
_cell.angle_alpha   90.00
_cell.angle_beta   90.00
_cell.angle_gamma   90.00
#
_symmetry.space_group_name_H-M   'P 1'
#
loop_
_entity.id
_entity.type
_entity.pdbx_description
1 polymer ?
#
loop_
_entity_poly.entity_id
_entity_poly.type
_entity_poly.pdbx_seq_one_letter_code
_entity_poly.pdbx_strand_id
1 'polypeptide(L)'
;MAYVLETRDHRGMPLRRYNIDAVVGRNPRARNLKLDVKLVQVLLKIFYYELGGRSDSGTRFEPPAIGGGDIAVDGIHGPVTQAHIDTFLDQLRKYETEPINNDHGFDPMSRKSGGLVVHGRRVYLVALVWLNDYCFRGDGLRSMPLEARSDIVPVDLAAALSKVYRIG
;
A
#
# COMPACT_ATOMS: atom_id res chain seq x y z
N MET A 1 -9.94 -7.30 -4.93
CA MET A 1 -8.93 -7.74 -5.89
C MET A 1 -8.01 -6.57 -6.11
N ALA A 2 -6.70 -6.79 -6.10
CA ALA A 2 -5.73 -5.75 -6.32
C ALA A 2 -5.82 -5.25 -7.76
N TYR A 3 -5.68 -3.94 -7.96
CA TYR A 3 -5.72 -3.31 -9.28
C TYR A 3 -4.82 -2.08 -9.34
N VAL A 4 -4.58 -1.62 -10.57
CA VAL A 4 -3.83 -0.39 -10.84
C VAL A 4 -4.76 0.70 -11.30
N LEU A 5 -4.64 1.88 -10.69
CA LEU A 5 -5.22 3.12 -11.17
C LEU A 5 -4.14 3.92 -11.89
N GLU A 6 -4.45 4.39 -13.09
CA GLU A 6 -3.63 5.36 -13.80
C GLU A 6 -4.30 6.73 -13.73
N THR A 7 -3.61 7.67 -13.11
CA THR A 7 -3.98 9.08 -13.01
C THR A 7 -2.90 9.94 -13.69
N ARG A 8 -3.06 11.26 -13.70
CA ARG A 8 -2.02 12.20 -14.12
C ARG A 8 -1.68 13.15 -12.98
N ASP A 9 -0.41 13.49 -12.85
CA ASP A 9 0.01 14.57 -11.95
C ASP A 9 -0.30 15.97 -12.53
N HIS A 10 0.05 17.03 -11.79
CA HIS A 10 -0.17 18.42 -12.20
C HIS A 10 0.60 18.84 -13.47
N ARG A 11 1.55 18.02 -13.94
CA ARG A 11 2.34 18.22 -15.17
C ARG A 11 1.85 17.31 -16.31
N GLY A 12 0.76 16.57 -16.09
CA GLY A 12 0.22 15.63 -17.06
C GLY A 12 0.98 14.31 -17.15
N MET A 13 1.95 14.05 -16.26
CA MET A 13 2.71 12.80 -16.25
C MET A 13 1.86 11.67 -15.69
N PRO A 14 1.88 10.47 -16.30
CA PRO A 14 1.13 9.32 -15.80
C PRO A 14 1.63 8.92 -14.41
N LEU A 15 0.70 8.80 -13.47
CA LEU A 15 0.94 8.38 -12.11
C LEU A 15 0.11 7.12 -11.83
N ARG A 16 0.80 6.01 -11.57
CA ARG A 16 0.18 4.74 -11.22
C ARG A 16 -0.01 4.67 -9.71
N ARG A 17 -1.15 4.17 -9.26
CA ARG A 17 -1.42 3.86 -7.84
C ARG A 17 -1.97 2.45 -7.75
N TYR A 18 -1.38 1.63 -6.89
CA TYR A 18 -1.87 0.29 -6.61
C TYR A 18 -2.94 0.36 -5.53
N ASN A 19 -4.07 -0.28 -5.77
CA ASN A 19 -5.21 -0.26 -4.85
C ASN A 19 -5.78 -1.66 -4.65
N ILE A 20 -6.63 -1.79 -3.63
CA ILE A 20 -7.32 -3.02 -3.21
C ILE A 20 -8.83 -2.82 -3.34
N ASP A 21 -9.63 -3.89 -3.43
CA ASP A 21 -11.11 -3.74 -3.48
C ASP A 21 -11.75 -3.81 -2.10
N ALA A 22 -11.08 -4.47 -1.15
CA ALA A 22 -11.58 -4.63 0.20
C ALA A 22 -10.49 -4.38 1.24
N VAL A 23 -10.94 -4.06 2.45
CA VAL A 23 -10.05 -3.78 3.58
C VAL A 23 -9.18 -5.00 3.87
N VAL A 24 -7.89 -4.76 4.09
CA VAL A 24 -6.89 -5.74 4.54
C VAL A 24 -6.45 -5.39 5.95
N GLY A 25 -6.55 -6.33 6.89
CA GLY A 25 -6.21 -6.10 8.29
C GLY A 25 -7.15 -6.82 9.28
N ARG A 26 -7.10 -6.35 10.53
CA ARG A 26 -8.02 -6.73 11.63
C ARG A 26 -9.21 -5.79 11.78
N ASN A 27 -9.29 -4.73 10.97
CA ASN A 27 -10.47 -3.86 10.94
C ASN A 27 -11.75 -4.72 10.77
N PRO A 28 -12.88 -4.42 11.45
CA PRO A 28 -14.12 -5.20 11.33
C PRO A 28 -14.71 -5.32 9.91
N ARG A 29 -14.30 -4.45 8.99
CA ARG A 29 -14.68 -4.48 7.56
C ARG A 29 -13.71 -5.26 6.68
N ALA A 30 -12.62 -5.78 7.27
CA ALA A 30 -11.61 -6.54 6.55
C ALA A 30 -12.21 -7.78 5.91
N ARG A 31 -11.99 -7.90 4.59
CA ARG A 31 -12.30 -9.12 3.85
C ARG A 31 -11.05 -9.95 3.58
N ASN A 32 -9.87 -9.35 3.70
CA ASN A 32 -8.58 -10.03 3.52
C ASN A 32 -8.54 -10.89 2.25
N LEU A 33 -9.03 -10.32 1.13
CA LEU A 33 -9.01 -11.00 -0.16
C LEU A 33 -7.56 -11.32 -0.53
N LYS A 34 -7.29 -12.55 -0.96
CA LYS A 34 -5.93 -13.05 -1.19
C LYS A 34 -5.04 -12.09 -1.99
N LEU A 35 -5.54 -11.54 -3.10
CA LEU A 35 -4.77 -10.62 -3.94
C LEU A 35 -4.58 -9.24 -3.30
N ASP A 36 -5.53 -8.78 -2.49
CA ASP A 36 -5.43 -7.52 -1.76
C ASP A 36 -4.36 -7.64 -0.66
N VAL A 37 -4.35 -8.78 0.05
CA VAL A 37 -3.33 -9.12 1.04
C VAL A 37 -1.95 -9.18 0.39
N LYS A 38 -1.81 -9.86 -0.77
CA LYS A 38 -0.54 -9.90 -1.50
C LYS A 38 -0.05 -8.51 -1.87
N LEU A 39 -0.93 -7.63 -2.36
CA LEU A 39 -0.53 -6.27 -2.71
C LEU A 39 0.01 -5.53 -1.48
N VAL A 40 -0.69 -5.58 -0.36
CA VAL A 40 -0.22 -4.98 0.90
C VAL A 40 1.13 -5.56 1.34
N GLN A 41 1.28 -6.89 1.29
CA GLN A 41 2.54 -7.56 1.63
C GLN A 41 3.70 -7.09 0.73
N VAL A 42 3.49 -7.03 -0.58
CA VAL A 42 4.50 -6.55 -1.54
C VAL A 42 4.89 -5.10 -1.23
N LEU A 43 3.92 -4.22 -1.05
CA LEU A 43 4.20 -2.80 -0.81
C LEU A 43 4.96 -2.60 0.51
N LEU A 44 4.57 -3.30 1.58
CA LEU A 44 5.31 -3.29 2.84
C LEU A 44 6.71 -3.89 2.68
N LYS A 45 6.85 -4.93 1.86
CA LYS A 45 8.14 -5.58 1.61
C LYS A 45 9.11 -4.63 0.91
N ILE A 46 8.66 -3.99 -0.17
CA ILE A 46 9.43 -2.97 -0.88
C ILE A 46 9.77 -1.82 0.06
N PHE A 47 8.78 -1.29 0.78
CA PHE A 47 8.99 -0.15 1.65
C PHE A 47 10.04 -0.42 2.74
N TYR A 48 9.89 -1.49 3.52
CA TYR A 48 10.80 -1.76 4.63
C TYR A 48 12.14 -2.36 4.20
N TYR A 49 12.14 -3.27 3.22
CA TYR A 49 13.29 -4.14 2.96
C TYR A 49 14.06 -3.78 1.68
N GLU A 50 13.43 -3.13 0.69
CA GLU A 50 14.17 -2.59 -0.48
C GLU A 50 14.54 -1.13 -0.28
N LEU A 51 13.62 -0.31 0.24
CA LEU A 51 13.82 1.13 0.45
C LEU A 51 14.31 1.48 1.86
N GLY A 52 14.46 0.48 2.74
CA GLY A 52 14.96 0.66 4.11
C GLY A 52 14.06 1.52 4.99
N GLY A 53 12.77 1.61 4.66
CA GLY A 53 11.75 2.39 5.35
C GLY A 53 11.98 3.90 5.32
N ARG A 54 12.80 4.42 4.40
CA ARG A 54 13.11 5.84 4.32
C ARG A 54 12.02 6.61 3.57
N SER A 55 11.53 7.68 4.17
CA SER A 55 10.75 8.70 3.47
C SER A 55 11.64 9.86 2.99
N ASP A 56 11.14 10.66 2.05
CA ASP A 56 11.85 11.86 1.56
C ASP A 56 12.10 12.91 2.65
N SER A 57 11.32 12.90 3.74
CA SER A 57 11.52 13.80 4.88
C SER A 57 12.71 13.39 5.76
N GLY A 58 13.45 12.34 5.39
CA GLY A 58 14.52 11.77 6.19
C GLY A 58 14.02 10.91 7.35
N THR A 59 12.71 10.71 7.45
CA THR A 59 12.11 9.85 8.46
C THR A 59 12.38 8.40 8.13
N ARG A 60 12.78 7.62 9.14
CA ARG A 60 12.98 6.19 8.99
C ARG A 60 11.88 5.43 9.71
N PHE A 61 11.18 4.61 8.93
CA PHE A 61 10.21 3.65 9.41
C PHE A 61 10.94 2.32 9.59
N GLU A 62 10.77 1.69 10.74
CA GLU A 62 11.39 0.40 11.02
C GLU A 62 10.35 -0.72 10.88
N PRO A 63 10.68 -1.87 10.30
CA PRO A 63 9.78 -3.01 10.29
C PRO A 63 9.45 -3.47 11.72
N PRO A 64 8.35 -4.21 11.93
CA PRO A 64 8.05 -4.80 13.24
C PRO A 64 9.21 -5.67 13.73
N ALA A 65 9.49 -5.63 15.04
CA ALA A 65 10.46 -6.50 15.69
C ALA A 65 9.87 -7.92 15.92
N ILE A 66 9.54 -8.60 14.83
CA ILE A 66 9.07 -9.99 14.85
C ILE A 66 10.26 -10.91 14.57
N GLY A 67 10.42 -11.95 15.38
CA GLY A 67 11.59 -12.85 15.39
C GLY A 67 11.74 -13.76 14.15
N GLY A 68 11.19 -13.38 13.01
CA GLY A 68 11.23 -14.17 11.79
C GLY A 68 11.18 -13.30 10.55
N GLY A 69 12.33 -13.17 9.87
CA GLY A 69 12.46 -12.78 8.47
C GLY A 69 11.78 -11.48 8.03
N ASP A 70 11.80 -11.25 6.71
CA ASP A 70 10.99 -10.22 6.08
C ASP A 70 9.51 -10.67 5.97
N ILE A 71 8.65 -9.81 5.43
CA ILE A 71 7.25 -10.19 5.15
C ILE A 71 7.17 -11.11 3.93
N ALA A 72 6.50 -12.25 4.08
CA ALA A 72 6.20 -13.15 2.96
C ALA A 72 5.07 -12.59 2.08
N VAL A 73 5.12 -12.89 0.78
CA VAL A 73 4.09 -12.50 -0.20
C VAL A 73 3.25 -13.73 -0.59
N ASP A 74 2.47 -14.23 0.35
CA ASP A 74 1.68 -15.46 0.22
C ASP A 74 0.17 -15.20 0.04
N GLY A 75 -0.30 -13.98 0.35
CA GLY A 75 -1.71 -13.62 0.38
C GLY A 75 -2.45 -14.09 1.63
N ILE A 76 -1.72 -14.54 2.67
CA ILE A 76 -2.26 -14.96 3.94
C ILE A 76 -2.17 -13.79 4.93
N HIS A 77 -3.33 -13.34 5.40
CA HIS A 77 -3.40 -12.34 6.46
C HIS A 77 -3.15 -13.01 7.83
N GLY A 78 -1.88 -13.28 8.12
CA GLY A 78 -1.43 -13.82 9.41
C GLY A 78 -0.91 -12.76 10.38
N PRO A 79 -0.43 -13.17 11.58
CA PRO A 79 0.11 -12.27 12.59
C PRO A 79 1.27 -11.39 12.09
N VAL A 80 2.12 -11.94 11.21
CA VAL A 80 3.25 -11.22 10.59
C VAL A 80 2.75 -10.08 9.71
N THR A 81 1.79 -10.35 8.81
CA THR A 81 1.18 -9.33 7.96
C THR A 81 0.54 -8.24 8.80
N GLN A 82 -0.23 -8.63 9.83
CA GLN A 82 -0.88 -7.68 10.73
C GLN A 82 0.11 -6.82 11.52
N ALA A 83 1.20 -7.41 12.03
CA ALA A 83 2.22 -6.67 12.76
C ALA A 83 2.86 -5.58 11.89
N HIS A 84 3.06 -5.84 10.59
CA HIS A 84 3.57 -4.82 9.67
C HIS A 84 2.54 -3.73 9.39
N ILE A 85 1.26 -4.08 9.23
CA ILE A 85 0.16 -3.11 9.08
C ILE A 85 0.13 -2.18 10.29
N ASP A 86 0.07 -2.76 11.50
CA ASP A 86 -0.02 -1.99 12.75
C ASP A 86 1.22 -1.11 12.95
N THR A 87 2.41 -1.68 12.74
CA THR A 87 3.67 -0.94 12.87
C THR A 87 3.75 0.24 11.91
N PHE A 88 3.35 0.03 10.65
CA PHE A 88 3.32 1.10 9.66
C PHE A 88 2.33 2.20 10.08
N LEU A 89 1.11 1.84 10.45
CA LEU A 89 0.07 2.80 10.87
C LEU A 89 0.48 3.57 12.13
N ASP A 90 1.08 2.90 13.12
CA ASP A 90 1.56 3.53 14.35
C ASP A 90 2.72 4.49 14.11
N GLN A 91 3.65 4.13 13.23
CA GLN A 91 4.76 5.01 12.87
C GLN A 91 4.26 6.19 12.04
N LEU A 92 3.39 5.95 11.06
CA LEU A 92 2.82 7.00 10.23
C LEU A 92 2.06 8.04 11.09
N ARG A 93 1.27 7.58 12.07
CA ARG A 93 0.60 8.46 13.03
C ARG A 93 1.55 9.39 13.80
N LYS A 94 2.80 8.99 14.05
CA LYS A 94 3.77 9.82 14.78
C LYS A 94 4.33 10.95 13.93
N TYR A 95 4.28 10.82 12.60
CA TYR A 95 4.90 11.74 11.66
C TYR A 95 3.91 12.63 10.92
N GLU A 96 2.63 12.29 10.95
CA GLU A 96 1.57 13.04 10.29
C GLU A 96 0.91 14.04 11.25
N THR A 97 0.64 15.25 10.75
CA THR A 97 -0.04 16.32 11.51
C THR A 97 -1.53 16.05 11.68
N GLU A 98 -2.12 15.27 10.77
CA GLU A 98 -3.51 14.85 10.83
C GLU A 98 -3.63 13.53 11.61
N PRO A 99 -4.64 13.39 12.49
CA PRO A 99 -4.82 12.19 13.30
C PRO A 99 -5.17 10.99 12.43
N ILE A 100 -4.16 10.15 12.13
CA ILE A 100 -4.37 8.82 11.57
C ILE A 100 -4.66 7.87 12.72
N ASN A 101 -5.92 7.41 12.79
CA ASN A 101 -6.26 6.31 13.69
C ASN A 101 -5.70 5.01 13.12
N ASN A 102 -4.94 4.29 13.93
CA ASN A 102 -4.63 2.90 13.64
C ASN A 102 -5.89 2.07 13.90
N ASP A 103 -6.72 1.91 12.87
CA ASP A 103 -7.91 1.07 12.87
C ASP A 103 -7.59 -0.38 12.47
N HIS A 104 -6.30 -0.73 12.47
CA HIS A 104 -5.75 -2.04 12.17
C HIS A 104 -6.02 -2.51 10.73
N GLY A 105 -6.33 -1.62 9.78
CA GLY A 105 -6.56 -2.00 8.39
C GLY A 105 -6.18 -0.97 7.34
N PHE A 106 -5.81 -1.48 6.17
CA PHE A 106 -5.77 -0.73 4.93
C PHE A 106 -7.10 -0.90 4.21
N ASP A 107 -7.95 0.11 4.23
CA ASP A 107 -9.26 0.17 3.56
C ASP A 107 -9.13 0.95 2.22
N PRO A 108 -9.73 0.50 1.11
CA PRO A 108 -9.76 1.27 -0.14
C PRO A 108 -10.90 2.30 -0.22
N MET A 109 -11.97 2.15 0.57
CA MET A 109 -13.28 2.79 0.34
C MET A 109 -14.02 3.33 1.58
N SER A 110 -13.45 3.28 2.78
CA SER A 110 -13.40 4.44 3.68
C SER A 110 -14.58 5.43 3.72
N ARG A 111 -15.88 5.10 3.77
CA ARG A 111 -16.91 6.17 3.72
C ARG A 111 -16.89 7.15 4.91
N LYS A 112 -16.27 6.77 6.04
CA LYS A 112 -16.07 7.65 7.22
C LYS A 112 -14.80 8.50 7.14
N SER A 113 -13.93 8.20 6.19
CA SER A 113 -12.72 8.93 5.84
C SER A 113 -12.34 8.45 4.43
N GLY A 114 -13.00 9.08 3.47
CA GLY A 114 -13.15 8.82 2.03
C GLY A 114 -12.18 7.90 1.30
N GLY A 115 -12.74 7.32 0.25
CA GLY A 115 -12.01 6.62 -0.79
C GLY A 115 -11.44 7.56 -1.86
N LEU A 116 -10.59 6.98 -2.67
CA LEU A 116 -9.98 7.59 -3.86
C LEU A 116 -11.02 8.30 -4.74
N VAL A 117 -10.99 9.64 -4.76
CA VAL A 117 -11.76 10.45 -5.72
C VAL A 117 -10.82 11.03 -6.76
N VAL A 118 -10.85 10.43 -7.94
CA VAL A 118 -10.50 11.15 -9.15
C VAL A 118 -11.67 12.08 -9.45
N HIS A 119 -11.36 13.37 -9.56
CA HIS A 119 -12.31 14.48 -9.75
C HIS A 119 -13.19 14.86 -8.54
N GLY A 120 -12.59 15.62 -7.62
CA GLY A 120 -13.25 16.86 -7.15
C GLY A 120 -13.87 16.92 -5.75
N ARG A 121 -14.11 15.83 -5.01
CA ARG A 121 -14.60 15.92 -3.61
C ARG A 121 -14.01 14.81 -2.71
N ARG A 122 -13.21 15.21 -1.72
CA ARG A 122 -12.21 14.40 -0.97
C ARG A 122 -12.81 13.63 0.22
N VAL A 123 -12.27 12.43 0.50
CA VAL A 123 -11.36 12.10 1.63
C VAL A 123 -10.55 10.84 1.17
N TYR A 124 -9.37 10.53 1.70
CA TYR A 124 -8.53 9.37 1.30
C TYR A 124 -8.19 8.49 2.51
N LEU A 125 -7.97 7.19 2.30
CA LEU A 125 -7.13 6.42 3.21
C LEU A 125 -5.67 6.82 3.03
N VAL A 126 -5.25 7.65 3.97
CA VAL A 126 -3.93 8.29 4.02
C VAL A 126 -2.83 7.20 4.01
N ALA A 127 -3.00 6.12 4.76
CA ALA A 127 -1.94 5.12 4.94
C ALA A 127 -1.60 4.29 3.68
N LEU A 128 -2.59 3.74 2.96
CA LEU A 128 -2.31 2.99 1.71
C LEU A 128 -1.77 3.92 0.62
N VAL A 129 -2.24 5.17 0.59
CA VAL A 129 -1.70 6.22 -0.28
C VAL A 129 -0.25 6.52 0.06
N TRP A 130 0.10 6.72 1.33
CA TRP A 130 1.49 6.94 1.75
C TRP A 130 2.37 5.76 1.46
N LEU A 131 1.91 4.54 1.72
CA LEU A 131 2.69 3.34 1.42
C LEU A 131 2.98 3.23 -0.08
N ASN A 132 1.96 3.48 -0.93
CA ASN A 132 2.15 3.62 -2.37
C ASN A 132 3.16 4.73 -2.69
N ASP A 133 2.92 5.94 -2.21
CA ASP A 133 3.72 7.12 -2.54
C ASP A 133 5.18 6.92 -2.11
N TYR A 134 5.45 6.31 -0.95
CA TYR A 134 6.81 5.96 -0.53
C TYR A 134 7.46 4.95 -1.49
N CYS A 135 6.72 3.92 -1.93
CA CYS A 135 7.23 2.98 -2.93
C CYS A 135 7.44 3.62 -4.31
N PHE A 136 6.63 4.62 -4.67
CA PHE A 136 6.71 5.42 -5.89
C PHE A 136 7.63 6.62 -5.79
N ARG A 137 8.26 6.89 -4.64
CA ARG A 137 9.23 7.99 -4.48
C ARG A 137 10.67 7.52 -4.64
N GLY A 138 10.97 6.30 -4.20
CA GLY A 138 12.24 5.62 -4.49
C GLY A 138 12.32 5.03 -5.90
N ASP A 139 13.50 4.54 -6.28
CA ASP A 139 13.72 3.91 -7.59
C ASP A 139 12.90 2.61 -7.78
N GLY A 140 12.46 1.98 -6.69
CA GLY A 140 11.79 0.67 -6.69
C GLY A 140 10.64 0.55 -7.69
N LEU A 141 9.57 1.35 -7.53
CA LEU A 141 8.40 1.32 -8.44
C LEU A 141 8.41 2.39 -9.52
N ARG A 142 9.33 3.37 -9.45
CA ARG A 142 9.53 4.37 -10.51
C ARG A 142 10.21 3.77 -11.74
N SER A 143 11.18 2.89 -11.54
CA SER A 143 11.96 2.28 -12.61
C SER A 143 11.26 1.08 -13.26
N MET A 144 10.47 0.34 -12.47
CA MET A 144 9.77 -0.86 -12.93
C MET A 144 8.39 -0.99 -12.27
N PRO A 145 7.29 -1.06 -13.04
CA PRO A 145 5.95 -1.29 -12.51
C PRO A 145 5.85 -2.62 -11.75
N LEU A 146 4.92 -2.70 -10.79
CA LEU A 146 4.79 -3.85 -9.89
C LEU A 146 4.46 -5.13 -10.67
N GLU A 147 3.60 -5.06 -11.68
CA GLU A 147 3.28 -6.21 -12.52
C GLU A 147 4.49 -6.79 -13.31
N ALA A 148 5.58 -6.03 -13.43
CA ALA A 148 6.82 -6.47 -14.08
C ALA A 148 7.88 -7.00 -13.09
N ARG A 149 7.68 -6.83 -11.78
CA ARG A 149 8.64 -7.20 -10.72
C ARG A 149 8.53 -8.68 -10.32
N SER A 150 8.93 -9.58 -11.21
CA SER A 150 8.85 -11.04 -10.99
C SER A 150 9.66 -11.59 -9.81
N ASP A 151 10.61 -10.80 -9.30
CA ASP A 151 11.45 -11.11 -8.14
C ASP A 151 10.70 -11.05 -6.80
N ILE A 152 9.65 -10.24 -6.72
CA ILE A 152 8.88 -9.99 -5.49
C ILE A 152 7.37 -10.17 -5.66
N VAL A 153 6.86 -10.11 -6.88
CA VAL A 153 5.43 -10.13 -7.20
C VAL A 153 5.03 -11.50 -7.75
N PRO A 154 4.20 -12.26 -7.02
CA PRO A 154 3.66 -13.53 -7.52
C PRO A 154 2.87 -13.34 -8.82
N VAL A 155 2.93 -14.35 -9.71
CA VAL A 155 2.33 -14.31 -11.06
C VAL A 155 0.83 -13.96 -11.04
N ASP A 156 0.07 -14.47 -10.07
CA ASP A 156 -1.36 -14.18 -9.94
C ASP A 156 -1.64 -12.72 -9.57
N LEU A 157 -0.78 -12.11 -8.76
CA LEU A 157 -0.85 -10.67 -8.48
C LEU A 157 -0.39 -9.85 -9.69
N ALA A 158 0.68 -10.25 -10.39
CA ALA A 158 1.13 -9.55 -11.59
C ALA A 158 0.01 -9.51 -12.66
N ALA A 159 -0.66 -10.63 -12.90
CA ALA A 159 -1.81 -10.72 -13.82
C ALA A 159 -3.03 -9.89 -13.38
N ALA A 160 -3.20 -9.68 -12.07
CA ALA A 160 -4.23 -8.80 -11.54
C ALA A 160 -3.92 -7.33 -11.86
N LEU A 161 -2.66 -6.93 -11.66
CA LEU A 161 -2.19 -5.55 -11.78
C LEU A 161 -1.94 -5.11 -13.24
N SER A 162 -1.76 -6.05 -14.17
CA SER A 162 -1.65 -5.74 -15.60
C SER A 162 -2.94 -5.13 -16.18
N LYS A 163 -4.07 -5.28 -15.47
CA LYS A 163 -5.34 -4.63 -15.82
C LYS A 163 -5.34 -3.21 -15.24
N VAL A 164 -5.02 -2.25 -16.09
CA VAL A 164 -4.97 -0.83 -15.72
C VAL A 164 -6.34 -0.19 -15.87
N TYR A 165 -6.86 0.35 -14.78
CA TYR A 165 -8.07 1.17 -14.77
C TYR A 165 -7.66 2.64 -14.94
N ARG A 166 -8.00 3.21 -16.10
CA ARG A 166 -7.85 4.65 -16.34
C ARG A 166 -9.05 5.37 -15.77
N ILE A 167 -8.79 6.39 -14.97
CA ILE A 167 -9.85 7.28 -14.53
C ILE A 167 -9.72 8.58 -15.31
N GLY A 168 -10.75 8.87 -16.11
CA GLY A 168 -10.86 10.08 -16.95
C GLY A 168 -11.00 11.35 -16.14
#